data_AF-A0A495SMZ4-F1
#
_entry.id   AF-A0A495SMZ4-F1
#
_cell.length_a   1.000
_cell.length_b   1.000
_cell.length_c   1.000
_cell.angle_alpha   90.00
_cell.angle_beta   90.00
_cell.angle_gamma   90.00
#
_symmetry.space_group_name_H-M   'P 1'
#
loop_
_entity.id
_entity.type
_entity.pdbx_description
1 polymer ?
#
loop_
_entity_poly.entity_id
_entity_poly.type
_entity_poly.pdbx_seq_one_letter_code
_entity_poly.pdbx_strand_id
1 'polypeptide(L)'
;MIVKSYLQIKMQKKTTNKIPTTKKAAAPKKRVAKTVKPLPEKPETITTNKTFGNQFWKMRAKHGRDKLFATPEELWNAACEYFQWVEDNPLPETKVFQHQGKVVTETVPIMRAMTLGQLCFYLNCNEAYFRQFKARLTDEDEGFSTVIADIENVIYTQKFQGASGNLLNANIISRDLGLADKKEVNGTVSFLDFLMQSSDDEE
;
A
#
# COMPACT_ATOMS: atom_id res chain seq x y z
N MET A 1 -40.64 89.91 28.81
CA MET A 1 -40.13 89.07 27.72
C MET A 1 -38.91 88.32 28.23
N ILE A 2 -38.69 87.01 28.15
CA ILE A 2 -39.43 85.80 27.80
C ILE A 2 -38.69 84.73 28.65
N VAL A 3 -39.29 84.23 29.72
CA VAL A 3 -39.77 82.83 29.88
C VAL A 3 -38.63 81.82 30.19
N LYS A 4 -38.40 81.56 31.50
CA LYS A 4 -38.73 80.33 32.28
C LYS A 4 -37.60 79.29 32.28
N SER A 5 -36.94 79.04 33.41
CA SER A 5 -37.31 78.12 34.52
C SER A 5 -36.55 76.78 34.39
N TYR A 6 -35.61 76.40 35.26
CA TYR A 6 -35.69 76.04 36.69
C TYR A 6 -35.74 74.50 36.91
N LEU A 7 -34.95 74.06 37.92
CA LEU A 7 -35.10 72.85 38.77
C LEU A 7 -34.57 71.51 38.18
N GLN A 8 -33.78 70.67 38.85
CA GLN A 8 -33.28 70.61 40.24
C GLN A 8 -32.19 69.50 40.27
N ILE A 9 -30.96 69.75 40.74
CA ILE A 9 -30.45 69.48 42.10
C ILE A 9 -31.04 68.24 42.80
N LYS A 10 -30.17 67.26 43.09
CA LYS A 10 -30.02 66.52 44.38
C LYS A 10 -28.79 65.59 44.26
N MET A 11 -27.63 65.93 44.83
CA MET A 11 -27.18 65.67 46.22
C MET A 11 -27.44 64.25 46.74
N GLN A 12 -26.35 63.49 46.97
CA GLN A 12 -25.93 62.82 48.22
C GLN A 12 -24.75 61.86 47.89
N LYS A 13 -23.48 62.20 48.17
CA LYS A 13 -22.71 62.03 49.43
C LYS A 13 -22.70 60.61 50.02
N LYS A 14 -21.47 60.14 50.32
CA LYS A 14 -21.05 58.98 51.13
C LYS A 14 -21.09 57.66 50.32
N THR A 15 -20.10 56.76 50.34
CA THR A 15 -19.17 56.34 51.39
C THR A 15 -17.97 55.61 50.77
N THR A 16 -16.81 55.82 51.39
CA THR A 16 -15.70 54.88 51.63
C THR A 16 -15.78 53.44 51.13
N ASN A 17 -14.59 52.97 50.76
CA ASN A 17 -14.02 51.64 51.03
C ASN A 17 -14.21 50.51 50.02
N LYS A 18 -13.03 50.11 49.52
CA LYS A 18 -12.49 48.75 49.47
C LYS A 18 -13.22 47.76 48.56
N ILE A 19 -12.49 47.39 47.51
CA ILE A 19 -12.52 46.08 46.87
C ILE A 19 -12.55 44.98 47.96
N PRO A 20 -13.55 44.08 47.97
CA PRO A 20 -13.48 42.85 48.75
C PRO A 20 -13.54 41.62 47.84
N THR A 21 -12.36 41.02 47.68
CA THR A 21 -12.09 39.58 47.85
C THR A 21 -13.22 38.58 47.55
N THR A 22 -12.98 37.72 46.56
CA THR A 22 -13.33 36.29 46.67
C THR A 22 -12.07 35.47 46.94
N LYS A 23 -12.23 34.55 47.89
CA LYS A 23 -11.23 33.93 48.75
C LYS A 23 -10.31 32.95 48.00
N LYS A 24 -9.03 32.90 48.42
CA LYS A 24 -8.11 31.78 48.17
C LYS A 24 -8.60 30.50 48.88
N ALA A 25 -8.46 29.36 48.21
CA ALA A 25 -8.36 28.04 48.81
C ALA A 25 -7.18 27.29 48.16
N ALA A 26 -6.52 26.43 48.94
CA ALA A 26 -5.14 25.99 48.80
C ALA A 26 -4.85 24.94 47.70
N ALA A 27 -3.56 24.86 47.32
CA ALA A 27 -2.97 24.00 46.28
C ALA A 27 -3.20 22.48 46.53
N PRO A 28 -3.15 21.63 45.48
CA PRO A 28 -1.86 20.97 45.21
C PRO A 28 -1.58 20.51 43.74
N LYS A 29 -0.30 20.16 43.54
CA LYS A 29 0.36 19.32 42.52
C LYS A 29 0.80 19.96 41.19
N LYS A 30 2.11 20.25 41.13
CA LYS A 30 2.91 20.46 39.92
C LYS A 30 2.62 19.35 38.90
N ARG A 31 2.11 19.69 37.71
CA ARG A 31 2.15 18.77 36.57
C ARG A 31 3.57 18.81 36.01
N VAL A 32 4.37 17.83 36.43
CA VAL A 32 5.72 17.59 35.93
C VAL A 32 5.66 17.50 34.40
N ALA A 33 6.46 18.31 33.72
CA ALA A 33 6.71 18.18 32.30
C ALA A 33 7.17 16.74 32.04
N LYS A 34 6.35 15.94 31.35
CA LYS A 34 6.83 14.66 30.82
C LYS A 34 7.82 15.02 29.72
N THR A 35 9.09 14.96 30.10
CA THR A 35 10.22 14.77 29.19
C THR A 35 9.82 13.76 28.13
N VAL A 36 9.66 14.24 26.90
CA VAL A 36 9.61 13.37 25.72
C VAL A 36 10.94 12.63 25.73
N LYS A 37 10.91 11.31 25.88
CA LYS A 37 12.11 10.49 25.76
C LYS A 37 12.73 10.81 24.39
N PRO A 38 14.04 11.12 24.32
CA PRO A 38 14.70 11.35 23.05
C PRO A 38 14.46 10.16 22.13
N LEU A 39 14.06 10.49 20.90
CA LEU A 39 13.99 9.55 19.79
C LEU A 39 15.36 8.87 19.69
N PRO A 40 15.46 7.52 19.65
CA PRO A 40 16.77 6.88 19.56
C PRO A 40 17.50 7.35 18.30
N GLU A 41 18.71 7.86 18.52
CA GLU A 41 19.60 8.42 17.52
C GLU A 41 20.23 7.33 16.64
N LYS A 42 20.27 7.63 15.33
CA LYS A 42 21.13 7.10 14.26
C LYS A 42 20.82 5.67 13.74
N PRO A 43 20.84 5.45 12.40
CA PRO A 43 20.37 4.21 11.81
C PRO A 43 21.33 3.08 12.13
N GLU A 44 20.84 2.11 12.88
CA GLU A 44 21.41 0.78 12.91
C GLU A 44 21.46 0.27 11.45
N THR A 45 22.68 0.01 11.01
CA THR A 45 23.03 -0.72 9.80
C THR A 45 22.10 -1.92 9.65
N ILE A 46 21.55 -2.10 8.45
CA ILE A 46 20.58 -3.15 8.10
C ILE A 46 21.18 -4.51 8.46
N THR A 47 20.85 -5.01 9.64
CA THR A 47 21.06 -6.42 9.99
C THR A 47 20.03 -7.22 9.21
N THR A 48 20.52 -7.78 8.11
CA THR A 48 19.93 -8.84 7.31
C THR A 48 19.25 -9.90 8.18
N ASN A 49 18.04 -10.31 7.78
CA ASN A 49 17.20 -11.36 8.38
C ASN A 49 16.36 -11.01 9.62
N LYS A 50 15.49 -10.03 9.48
CA LYS A 50 14.18 -10.06 10.17
C LYS A 50 13.16 -10.65 9.22
N THR A 51 12.86 -11.94 9.33
CA THR A 51 11.80 -12.59 8.55
C THR A 51 10.45 -12.07 9.03
N PHE A 52 9.78 -11.27 8.21
CA PHE A 52 8.47 -10.71 8.57
C PHE A 52 7.32 -11.70 8.30
N GLY A 53 7.63 -12.89 7.79
CA GLY A 53 6.65 -13.86 7.32
C GLY A 53 5.66 -13.18 6.38
N ASN A 54 4.37 -13.23 6.72
CA ASN A 54 3.31 -12.60 5.91
C ASN A 54 3.10 -11.11 6.21
N GLN A 55 3.86 -10.51 7.11
CA GLN A 55 3.70 -9.10 7.52
C GLN A 55 4.46 -8.14 6.60
N PHE A 56 4.28 -8.29 5.28
CA PHE A 56 4.98 -7.51 4.26
C PHE A 56 4.76 -5.99 4.42
N TRP A 57 3.64 -5.56 4.99
CA TRP A 57 3.32 -4.15 5.22
C TRP A 57 4.26 -3.44 6.21
N LYS A 58 5.05 -4.18 6.99
CA LYS A 58 6.07 -3.62 7.89
C LYS A 58 7.38 -3.31 7.16
N MET A 59 7.54 -3.83 5.95
CA MET A 59 8.70 -3.64 5.10
C MET A 59 8.41 -2.51 4.12
N ARG A 60 8.70 -1.29 4.57
CA ARG A 60 8.65 -0.08 3.75
C ARG A 60 10.08 0.41 3.57
N ALA A 61 10.53 0.59 2.32
CA ALA A 61 11.82 1.22 2.06
C ALA A 61 11.82 2.66 2.56
N LYS A 62 13.00 3.18 2.92
CA LYS A 62 13.17 4.53 3.53
C LYS A 62 13.23 5.66 2.50
N HIS A 63 12.61 5.52 1.33
CA HIS A 63 12.64 6.60 0.33
C HIS A 63 11.48 7.58 0.58
N GLY A 64 11.86 8.83 0.89
CA GLY A 64 10.98 9.96 1.19
C GLY A 64 10.54 10.73 -0.06
N ARG A 65 9.89 11.89 0.16
CA ARG A 65 9.13 12.71 -0.81
C ARG A 65 9.94 13.35 -1.96
N ASP A 66 11.23 13.07 -2.10
CA ASP A 66 12.04 13.57 -3.22
C ASP A 66 11.81 12.69 -4.47
N LYS A 67 12.37 13.07 -5.64
CA LYS A 67 12.35 12.21 -6.83
C LYS A 67 12.80 10.81 -6.42
N LEU A 68 11.93 9.81 -6.58
CA LEU A 68 12.17 8.47 -6.07
C LEU A 68 13.48 7.88 -6.61
N PHE A 69 13.82 8.17 -7.87
CA PHE A 69 15.04 7.72 -8.54
C PHE A 69 15.63 8.85 -9.37
N ALA A 70 16.95 9.05 -9.29
CA ALA A 70 17.69 9.99 -10.10
C ALA A 70 18.25 9.34 -11.38
N THR A 71 18.53 8.03 -11.35
CA THR A 71 19.07 7.27 -12.48
C THR A 71 18.28 5.97 -12.73
N PRO A 72 18.30 5.42 -13.96
CA PRO A 72 17.71 4.11 -14.26
C PRO A 72 18.34 2.98 -13.43
N GLU A 73 19.63 3.08 -13.15
CA GLU A 73 20.37 2.09 -12.35
C GLU A 73 19.88 2.06 -10.90
N GLU A 74 19.56 3.20 -10.30
CA GLU A 74 18.96 3.26 -8.95
C GLU A 74 17.60 2.57 -8.91
N LEU A 75 16.78 2.75 -9.93
CA LEU A 75 15.49 2.07 -10.05
C LEU A 75 15.68 0.55 -10.15
N TRP A 76 16.62 0.10 -10.98
CA TRP A 76 16.93 -1.32 -11.12
C TRP A 76 17.43 -1.93 -9.81
N ASN A 77 18.39 -1.29 -9.15
CA ASN A 77 18.95 -1.77 -7.89
C ASN A 77 17.87 -1.87 -6.81
N ALA A 78 16.99 -0.87 -6.69
CA ALA A 78 15.88 -0.91 -5.74
C ALA A 78 14.85 -2.00 -6.08
N ALA A 79 14.64 -2.31 -7.37
CA ALA A 79 13.82 -3.45 -7.78
C ALA A 79 14.50 -4.79 -7.45
N CYS A 80 15.82 -4.92 -7.62
CA CYS A 80 16.58 -6.09 -7.21
C CYS A 80 16.51 -6.34 -5.69
N GLU A 81 16.57 -5.29 -4.87
CA GLU A 81 16.38 -5.40 -3.42
C GLU A 81 15.00 -5.99 -3.07
N TYR A 82 13.97 -5.56 -3.79
CA TYR A 82 12.64 -6.16 -3.67
C TYR A 82 12.60 -7.62 -4.13
N PHE A 83 13.23 -7.96 -5.26
CA PHE A 83 13.27 -9.34 -5.75
C PHE A 83 13.94 -10.27 -4.74
N GLN A 84 15.10 -9.88 -4.21
CA GLN A 84 15.80 -10.63 -3.17
C GLN A 84 14.93 -10.76 -1.91
N TRP A 85 14.22 -9.71 -1.53
CA TRP A 85 13.32 -9.77 -0.39
C TRP A 85 12.20 -10.81 -0.58
N VAL A 86 11.65 -10.93 -1.79
CA VAL A 86 10.62 -11.93 -2.10
C VAL A 86 11.17 -13.35 -1.95
N GLU A 87 12.40 -13.60 -2.40
CA GLU A 87 13.09 -14.89 -2.25
C GLU A 87 13.39 -15.22 -0.78
N ASP A 88 13.89 -14.25 -0.02
CA ASP A 88 14.24 -14.41 1.39
C ASP A 88 13.01 -14.55 2.31
N ASN A 89 11.82 -14.22 1.83
CA ASN A 89 10.58 -14.20 2.62
C ASN A 89 9.46 -15.04 1.97
N PRO A 90 9.64 -16.37 1.83
CA PRO A 90 8.57 -17.26 1.38
C PRO A 90 7.36 -17.22 2.33
N LEU A 91 6.19 -17.60 1.84
CA LEU A 91 5.01 -17.71 2.69
C LEU A 91 5.12 -19.01 3.51
N PRO A 92 4.76 -19.02 4.81
CA PRO A 92 4.73 -20.23 5.61
C PRO A 92 3.43 -21.01 5.34
N GLU A 93 3.55 -22.27 4.94
CA GLU A 93 2.43 -23.21 4.85
C GLU A 93 2.58 -24.29 5.93
N THR A 94 1.59 -24.44 6.81
CA THR A 94 1.60 -25.53 7.79
C THR A 94 1.07 -26.81 7.15
N LYS A 95 1.93 -27.82 7.02
CA LYS A 95 1.57 -29.17 6.58
C LYS A 95 1.43 -30.11 7.77
N VAL A 96 0.44 -30.97 7.68
CA VAL A 96 0.13 -31.97 8.71
C VAL A 96 0.52 -33.34 8.19
N PHE A 97 1.42 -34.00 8.90
CA PHE A 97 1.89 -35.35 8.63
C PHE A 97 1.38 -36.31 9.72
N GLN A 98 1.04 -37.53 9.33
CA GLN A 98 0.64 -38.58 10.24
C GLN A 98 1.68 -39.68 10.17
N HIS A 99 2.33 -40.00 11.29
CA HIS A 99 3.28 -41.09 11.35
C HIS A 99 3.04 -41.90 12.63
N GLN A 100 2.71 -43.19 12.46
CA GLN A 100 2.45 -44.14 13.56
C GLN A 100 1.39 -43.64 14.57
N GLY A 101 0.29 -43.07 14.07
CA GLY A 101 -0.80 -42.58 14.91
C GLY A 101 -0.52 -41.26 15.63
N LYS A 102 0.62 -40.61 15.37
CA LYS A 102 0.93 -39.26 15.86
C LYS A 102 0.84 -38.24 14.74
N VAL A 103 0.14 -37.14 15.04
CA VAL A 103 0.05 -35.96 14.18
C VAL A 103 1.29 -35.11 14.39
N VAL A 104 2.06 -34.86 13.34
CA VAL A 104 3.21 -33.94 13.33
C VAL A 104 2.88 -32.81 12.37
N THR A 105 2.98 -31.56 12.84
CA THR A 105 2.78 -30.38 12.00
C THR A 105 4.13 -29.73 11.73
N GLU A 106 4.44 -29.45 10.47
CA GLU A 106 5.67 -28.77 10.07
C GLU A 106 5.33 -27.61 9.12
N THR A 107 6.06 -26.49 9.27
CA THR A 107 5.87 -25.32 8.41
C THR A 107 6.86 -25.39 7.27
N VAL A 108 6.32 -25.46 6.04
CA VAL A 108 7.09 -25.53 4.80
C VAL A 108 7.01 -24.18 4.10
N PRO A 109 8.13 -23.64 3.59
CA PRO A 109 8.12 -22.42 2.80
C PRO A 109 7.47 -22.67 1.42
N ILE A 110 6.55 -21.81 1.03
CA ILE A 110 5.98 -21.77 -0.33
C ILE A 110 6.38 -20.47 -1.04
N MET A 111 6.48 -20.54 -2.36
CA MET A 111 6.89 -19.42 -3.20
C MET A 111 5.94 -18.24 -3.05
N ARG A 112 6.50 -17.03 -2.93
CA ARG A 112 5.75 -15.78 -2.96
C ARG A 112 5.70 -15.25 -4.40
N ALA A 113 4.50 -15.03 -4.92
CA ALA A 113 4.33 -14.41 -6.23
C ALA A 113 4.77 -12.94 -6.19
N MET A 114 5.61 -12.52 -7.15
CA MET A 114 5.97 -11.11 -7.31
C MET A 114 4.80 -10.34 -7.94
N THR A 115 4.54 -9.12 -7.45
CA THR A 115 3.56 -8.21 -8.07
C THR A 115 4.12 -6.80 -8.21
N LEU A 116 3.67 -6.08 -9.24
CA LEU A 116 4.03 -4.68 -9.44
C LEU A 116 3.51 -3.82 -8.29
N GLY A 117 2.30 -4.10 -7.80
CA GLY A 117 1.73 -3.40 -6.64
C GLY A 117 2.56 -3.56 -5.37
N GLN A 118 3.08 -4.77 -5.11
CA GLN A 118 3.95 -5.02 -3.97
C GLN A 118 5.33 -4.36 -4.13
N LEU A 119 5.89 -4.35 -5.34
CA LEU A 119 7.09 -3.57 -5.65
C LEU A 119 6.84 -2.08 -5.38
N CYS A 120 5.73 -1.52 -5.87
CA CYS A 120 5.38 -0.13 -5.64
C CYS A 120 5.28 0.18 -4.14
N PHE A 121 4.59 -0.68 -3.40
CA PHE A 121 4.49 -0.57 -1.95
C PHE A 121 5.86 -0.62 -1.26
N TYR A 122 6.72 -1.53 -1.70
CA TYR A 122 8.09 -1.68 -1.17
C TYR A 122 8.91 -0.41 -1.40
N LEU A 123 8.87 0.13 -2.62
CA LEU A 123 9.53 1.39 -3.02
C LEU A 123 8.87 2.64 -2.44
N ASN A 124 7.75 2.50 -1.71
CA ASN A 124 6.96 3.61 -1.16
C ASN A 124 6.38 4.54 -2.25
N CYS A 125 6.01 3.98 -3.40
CA CYS A 125 5.26 4.66 -4.46
C CYS A 125 3.87 4.03 -4.68
N ASN A 126 2.98 4.77 -5.35
CA ASN A 126 1.67 4.26 -5.77
C ASN A 126 1.81 3.60 -7.16
N GLU A 127 0.98 2.62 -7.51
CA GLU A 127 0.94 2.03 -8.86
C GLU A 127 0.71 3.07 -9.96
N ALA A 128 -0.05 4.12 -9.66
CA ALA A 128 -0.25 5.24 -10.56
C ALA A 128 1.06 5.98 -10.91
N TYR A 129 2.07 5.92 -10.03
CA TYR A 129 3.37 6.53 -10.26
C TYR A 129 4.04 5.94 -11.51
N PHE A 130 4.16 4.62 -11.63
CA PHE A 130 4.79 3.99 -12.80
C PHE A 130 4.05 4.32 -14.10
N ARG A 131 2.71 4.33 -14.09
CA ARG A 131 1.92 4.68 -15.28
C ARG A 131 2.16 6.13 -15.71
N GLN A 132 2.17 7.06 -14.75
CA GLN A 132 2.44 8.47 -15.02
C GLN A 132 3.90 8.73 -15.39
N PHE A 133 4.83 8.01 -14.76
CA PHE A 133 6.24 8.07 -15.03
C PHE A 133 6.52 7.63 -16.47
N LYS A 134 6.01 6.47 -16.88
CA LYS A 134 6.07 5.99 -18.27
C LYS A 134 5.49 6.99 -19.27
N ALA A 135 4.37 7.62 -18.95
CA ALA A 135 3.73 8.60 -19.84
C ALA A 135 4.50 9.93 -19.98
N ARG A 136 5.44 10.23 -19.08
CA ARG A 136 6.25 11.45 -19.09
C ARG A 136 7.66 11.23 -19.61
N LEU A 137 8.04 9.98 -19.90
CA LEU A 137 9.36 9.66 -20.44
C LEU A 137 9.57 10.41 -21.77
N THR A 138 10.72 11.05 -21.88
CA THR A 138 11.18 11.67 -23.12
C THR A 138 12.27 10.80 -23.76
N ASP A 139 12.72 11.14 -24.96
CA ASP A 139 13.80 10.41 -25.65
C ASP A 139 15.11 10.39 -24.83
N GLU A 140 15.32 11.39 -23.96
CA GLU A 140 16.48 11.47 -23.06
C GLU A 140 16.38 10.48 -21.87
N ASP A 141 15.19 9.93 -21.61
CA ASP A 141 14.91 8.99 -20.52
C ASP A 141 14.81 7.54 -21.00
N GLU A 142 15.30 7.19 -22.20
CA GLU A 142 15.18 5.86 -22.80
C GLU A 142 15.63 4.74 -21.85
N GLY A 143 16.69 4.98 -21.06
CA GLY A 143 17.19 4.03 -20.06
C GLY A 143 16.16 3.66 -18.98
N PHE A 144 15.30 4.58 -18.56
CA PHE A 144 14.22 4.27 -17.62
C PHE A 144 13.15 3.38 -18.25
N SER A 145 12.85 3.58 -19.54
CA SER A 145 11.90 2.74 -20.27
C SER A 145 12.36 1.28 -20.31
N THR A 146 13.64 1.06 -20.65
CA THR A 146 14.26 -0.27 -20.67
C THR A 146 14.21 -0.93 -19.29
N VAL A 147 14.63 -0.23 -18.24
CA VAL A 147 14.63 -0.77 -16.87
C VAL A 147 13.23 -1.14 -16.40
N ILE A 148 12.21 -0.32 -16.71
CA ILE A 148 10.82 -0.65 -16.34
C ILE A 148 10.35 -1.90 -17.08
N ALA A 149 10.66 -2.03 -18.37
CA ALA A 149 10.32 -3.22 -19.14
C ALA A 149 11.00 -4.48 -18.59
N ASP A 150 12.26 -4.38 -18.19
CA ASP A 150 13.00 -5.48 -17.56
C ASP A 150 12.38 -5.88 -16.22
N ILE A 151 12.00 -4.92 -15.38
CA ILE A 151 11.30 -5.17 -14.11
C ILE A 151 9.96 -5.89 -14.36
N GLU A 152 9.17 -5.41 -15.31
CA GLU A 152 7.89 -6.03 -15.68
C GLU A 152 8.10 -7.46 -16.21
N ASN A 153 9.15 -7.67 -17.01
CA ASN A 153 9.51 -8.99 -17.54
C ASN A 153 9.97 -9.97 -16.46
N VAL A 154 10.77 -9.52 -15.48
CA VAL A 154 11.19 -10.36 -14.34
C VAL A 154 9.98 -10.78 -13.52
N ILE A 155 9.08 -9.85 -13.18
CA ILE A 155 7.87 -10.14 -12.41
C ILE A 155 6.95 -11.10 -13.18
N TYR A 156 6.79 -10.90 -14.49
CA TYR A 156 6.03 -11.79 -15.36
C TYR A 156 6.63 -13.21 -15.36
N THR A 157 7.93 -13.30 -15.63
CA THR A 157 8.64 -14.57 -15.78
C THR A 157 8.66 -15.37 -14.49
N GLN A 158 8.89 -14.71 -13.34
CA GLN A 158 8.88 -15.36 -12.03
C GLN A 158 7.52 -16.02 -11.75
N LYS A 159 6.42 -15.30 -12.01
CA LYS A 159 5.06 -15.84 -11.85
C LYS A 159 4.78 -16.98 -12.81
N PHE A 160 5.14 -16.81 -14.09
CA PHE A 160 4.93 -17.81 -15.12
C PHE A 160 5.67 -19.11 -14.78
N GLN A 161 6.97 -19.04 -14.49
CA GLN A 161 7.78 -20.20 -14.11
C GLN A 161 7.29 -20.83 -12.81
N GLY A 162 6.92 -20.03 -11.80
CA GLY A 162 6.36 -20.52 -10.55
C GLY A 162 5.05 -21.30 -10.74
N ALA A 163 4.18 -20.82 -11.65
CA ALA A 163 2.96 -21.54 -12.01
C ALA A 163 3.26 -22.82 -12.81
N SER A 164 4.17 -22.77 -13.79
CA SER A 164 4.60 -23.95 -14.55
C SER A 164 5.26 -25.02 -13.67
N GLY A 165 5.97 -24.61 -12.62
CA GLY A 165 6.59 -25.49 -11.63
C GLY A 165 5.66 -25.97 -10.52
N ASN A 166 4.36 -25.68 -10.58
CA ASN A 166 3.38 -26.01 -9.54
C ASN A 166 3.72 -25.43 -8.14
N LEU A 167 4.48 -24.33 -8.10
CA LEU A 167 4.81 -23.58 -6.89
C LEU A 167 3.79 -22.46 -6.61
N LEU A 168 3.15 -21.97 -7.66
CA LEU A 168 2.06 -21.01 -7.62
C LEU A 168 0.80 -21.61 -8.25
N ASN A 169 -0.37 -21.15 -7.81
CA ASN A 169 -1.63 -21.63 -8.37
C ASN A 169 -1.79 -21.19 -9.83
N ALA A 170 -1.72 -22.13 -10.77
CA ALA A 170 -1.77 -21.86 -12.20
C ALA A 170 -3.02 -21.09 -12.65
N ASN A 171 -4.18 -21.37 -12.04
CA ASN A 171 -5.44 -20.71 -12.38
C ASN A 171 -5.49 -19.24 -11.94
N ILE A 172 -4.86 -18.90 -10.80
CA ILE A 172 -4.77 -17.52 -10.34
C ILE A 172 -3.76 -16.76 -11.20
N ILE A 173 -2.60 -17.38 -11.46
CA ILE A 173 -1.53 -16.75 -12.24
C ILE A 173 -1.93 -16.57 -13.71
N SER A 174 -2.63 -17.52 -14.34
CA SER A 174 -3.10 -17.35 -15.72
C SER A 174 -4.01 -16.14 -15.88
N ARG A 175 -4.91 -15.90 -14.91
CA ARG A 175 -5.79 -14.73 -14.88
C ARG A 175 -5.02 -13.42 -14.65
N ASP A 176 -4.04 -13.43 -13.73
CA ASP A 176 -3.22 -12.26 -13.42
C ASP A 176 -2.29 -11.86 -14.59
N LEU A 177 -1.74 -12.85 -15.30
CA LEU A 177 -0.89 -12.64 -16.48
C LEU A 177 -1.69 -12.38 -17.77
N GLY A 178 -3.02 -12.53 -17.73
CA GLY A 178 -3.88 -12.39 -18.92
C GLY A 178 -3.71 -13.51 -19.96
N LEU A 179 -3.29 -14.70 -19.54
CA LEU A 179 -3.23 -15.89 -20.40
C LEU A 179 -4.66 -16.36 -20.71
N ALA A 180 -5.02 -16.36 -21.98
CA ALA A 180 -6.34 -16.77 -22.44
C ALA A 180 -6.30 -18.14 -23.13
N ASP A 181 -7.30 -18.97 -22.84
CA ASP A 181 -7.50 -20.24 -23.52
C ASP A 181 -8.07 -19.99 -24.92
N LYS A 182 -7.38 -20.48 -25.95
CA LYS A 182 -7.93 -20.54 -27.30
C LYS A 182 -8.88 -21.75 -27.37
N LYS A 183 -10.16 -21.50 -27.65
CA LYS A 183 -11.14 -22.56 -27.97
C LYS A 183 -11.45 -22.51 -29.45
N GLU A 184 -11.21 -23.63 -30.13
CA GLU A 184 -11.68 -23.81 -31.51
C GLU A 184 -13.05 -24.49 -31.47
N VAL A 185 -14.05 -23.86 -32.09
CA VAL A 185 -15.41 -24.40 -32.18
C VAL A 185 -15.64 -24.82 -33.63
N ASN A 186 -15.51 -26.12 -33.90
CA ASN A 186 -15.84 -26.69 -35.20
C ASN A 186 -17.33 -26.99 -35.24
N GLY A 187 -18.13 -26.00 -35.65
CA GLY A 187 -19.55 -26.20 -35.94
C GLY A 187 -19.74 -26.76 -37.34
N THR A 188 -20.11 -28.04 -37.47
CA THR A 188 -20.71 -28.55 -38.70
C THR A 188 -22.15 -28.05 -38.77
N VAL A 189 -22.38 -26.96 -39.51
CA VAL A 189 -23.73 -26.54 -39.83
C VAL A 189 -24.20 -27.40 -40.99
N SER A 190 -25.14 -28.33 -40.74
CA SER A 190 -25.77 -29.08 -41.81
C SER A 190 -26.66 -28.14 -42.61
N PHE A 191 -26.47 -28.08 -43.93
CA PHE A 191 -27.30 -27.25 -44.81
C PHE A 191 -28.79 -27.60 -44.71
N LEU A 192 -29.12 -28.85 -44.33
CA LEU A 192 -30.50 -29.29 -44.07
C LEU A 192 -31.12 -28.63 -42.83
N ASP A 193 -30.33 -28.32 -41.80
CA ASP A 193 -30.85 -27.67 -40.58
C ASP A 193 -31.23 -26.21 -40.86
N PHE A 194 -30.49 -25.54 -41.75
CA PHE A 194 -30.82 -24.19 -42.23
C PHE A 194 -32.12 -24.17 -43.05
N LEU A 195 -32.34 -25.19 -43.89
CA LEU A 195 -33.54 -25.27 -44.71
C LEU A 195 -34.81 -25.58 -43.89
N MET A 196 -34.73 -26.44 -42.87
CA MET A 196 -35.87 -26.71 -41.98
C MET A 196 -36.28 -25.48 -41.15
N GLN A 197 -35.34 -24.62 -40.77
CA GLN A 197 -35.68 -23.39 -40.05
C GLN A 197 -36.37 -22.34 -40.93
N SER A 198 -36.12 -22.34 -42.25
CA SER A 198 -36.73 -21.39 -43.19
C SER A 198 -38.17 -21.74 -43.62
N SER A 199 -38.63 -22.96 -43.34
CA SER A 199 -39.98 -23.40 -43.69
C SER A 199 -41.04 -23.13 -42.62
N ASP A 200 -40.62 -22.78 -41.39
CA ASP A 200 -41.52 -22.61 -40.24
C ASP A 200 -41.93 -21.14 -40.00
N ASP A 201 -41.46 -20.19 -40.83
CA ASP A 201 -41.74 -18.74 -40.71
C ASP A 201 -42.88 -18.23 -41.64
N GLU A 202 -43.64 -19.13 -42.27
CA GLU A 202 -44.81 -18.78 -43.10
C GLU A 202 -46.11 -19.27 -42.43
N GLU A 203 -46.57 -18.59 -41.38
CA GLU A 203 -47.98 -18.65 -40.89
C GLU A 203 -48.46 -17.31 -40.31
#